data_AF-A0AAE0YB32-F1
#
_entry.id   AF-A0AAE0YB32-F1
#
_cell.length_a   1.000
_cell.length_b   1.000
_cell.length_c   1.000
_cell.angle_alpha   90.00
_cell.angle_beta   90.00
_cell.angle_gamma   90.00
#
_symmetry.space_group_name_H-M   'P 1'
#
loop_
_entity.id
_entity.type
_entity.pdbx_description
1 polymer ?
#
loop_
_entity_poly.entity_id
_entity_poly.type
_entity_poly.pdbx_seq_one_letter_code
_entity_poly.pdbx_strand_id
1 'polypeptide(L)'
;MASRRAKSGHCQAHGRKPKKDVISPVKGEKEKKDLDVDESSAVIQAFRIFQKELDSRNDRNERIVKLSRDITIESKRIIFTLQRCAGLEDKEVVLNEALMKFEELYKSKFFPLALELDGQDPYQYLRAFSPGLQEYVEALTFFHYLLDKNLINIERVRSHLTFPRIASHSFEQETPSTVKSINTPHTNMDKEKYSWHPGGSNDESSELKSHVLVPIPPSEYMLGVADFTGELMRMAINCVGARDLKTPSLVLNLMRVINSAFNNFGNIPRELRQKTRVLSQSLQKVERACYTLRVRGSEIPTHMLVDVFTSAGSMSAYNFPAEEFDEHFD
;
A
#
# COMPACT_ATOMS: atom_id res chain seq x y z
N MET A 1 41.10 46.72 -47.86
CA MET A 1 39.75 47.02 -48.36
C MET A 1 38.91 47.42 -47.14
N ALA A 2 38.81 48.68 -46.70
CA ALA A 2 38.09 49.82 -47.31
C ALA A 2 36.77 49.38 -47.95
N SER A 3 35.58 49.94 -47.73
CA SER A 3 35.09 51.06 -46.93
C SER A 3 33.56 51.08 -47.19
N ARG A 4 32.73 51.43 -46.20
CA ARG A 4 31.67 52.45 -46.28
C ARG A 4 30.42 52.14 -45.43
N ARG A 5 30.31 53.02 -44.44
CA ARG A 5 29.16 53.56 -43.72
C ARG A 5 28.17 54.21 -44.72
N ALA A 6 26.86 54.12 -44.48
CA ALA A 6 26.00 55.29 -44.24
C ALA A 6 24.51 54.94 -44.04
N LYS A 7 23.97 55.54 -42.97
CA LYS A 7 22.57 55.67 -42.59
C LYS A 7 21.76 56.48 -43.62
N SER A 8 20.46 56.23 -43.76
CA SER A 8 19.38 57.06 -43.18
C SER A 8 18.08 56.87 -43.95
N GLY A 9 17.00 56.71 -43.20
CA GLY A 9 15.64 56.54 -43.70
C GLY A 9 14.69 56.77 -42.54
N HIS A 10 14.41 58.04 -42.29
CA HIS A 10 13.54 58.58 -41.25
C HIS A 10 12.08 58.33 -41.66
N CYS A 11 11.22 57.82 -40.78
CA CYS A 11 9.79 58.10 -40.82
C CYS A 11 9.15 57.88 -39.44
N GLN A 12 8.37 58.87 -39.06
CA GLN A 12 7.89 59.19 -37.72
C GLN A 12 6.81 58.22 -37.20
N ALA A 13 6.76 58.15 -35.87
CA ALA A 13 5.78 57.43 -35.09
C ALA A 13 4.36 57.99 -35.29
N HIS A 14 3.43 57.14 -35.72
CA HIS A 14 2.00 57.32 -35.48
C HIS A 14 1.53 56.30 -34.46
N GLY A 15 1.31 56.77 -33.23
CA GLY A 15 0.59 56.03 -32.22
C GLY A 15 -0.87 55.86 -32.62
N ARG A 16 -1.27 54.62 -32.93
CA ARG A 16 -2.65 54.17 -32.82
C ARG A 16 -2.66 52.88 -31.99
N LYS A 17 -3.02 53.01 -30.72
CA LYS A 17 -3.37 51.86 -29.88
C LYS A 17 -4.61 51.19 -30.49
N PRO A 18 -4.62 49.87 -30.74
CA PRO A 18 -5.85 49.19 -31.10
C PRO A 18 -6.78 49.20 -29.88
N LYS A 19 -8.01 49.70 -30.06
CA LYS A 19 -9.09 49.54 -29.09
C LYS A 19 -9.32 48.04 -28.93
N LYS A 20 -9.05 47.50 -27.74
CA LYS A 20 -9.58 46.20 -27.34
C LYS A 20 -11.07 46.42 -27.12
N ASP A 21 -11.89 46.07 -28.10
CA ASP A 21 -13.30 45.85 -27.88
C ASP A 21 -13.42 44.63 -26.97
N VAL A 22 -13.46 44.90 -25.67
CA VAL A 22 -13.81 43.91 -24.65
C VAL A 22 -15.30 43.64 -24.84
N ILE A 23 -15.61 42.64 -25.67
CA ILE A 23 -16.93 42.01 -25.65
C ILE A 23 -16.98 41.23 -24.33
N SER A 24 -17.38 41.92 -23.27
CA SER A 24 -17.81 41.31 -22.03
C SER A 24 -18.92 40.32 -22.35
N PRO A 25 -18.92 39.09 -21.78
CA PRO A 25 -20.04 38.20 -21.97
C PRO A 25 -21.26 38.87 -21.35
N VAL A 26 -22.28 39.12 -22.18
CA VAL A 26 -23.59 39.60 -21.73
C VAL A 26 -24.07 38.57 -20.72
N LYS A 27 -24.07 38.95 -19.44
CA LYS A 27 -24.79 38.22 -18.40
C LYS A 27 -26.25 38.28 -18.82
N GLY A 28 -26.74 37.22 -19.45
CA GLY A 28 -28.16 37.04 -19.64
C GLY A 28 -28.81 37.12 -18.27
N GLU A 29 -29.61 38.16 -18.06
CA GLU A 29 -30.51 38.23 -16.92
C GLU A 29 -31.37 36.98 -16.99
N LYS A 30 -31.14 36.05 -16.07
CA LYS A 30 -32.08 34.98 -15.82
C LYS A 30 -33.30 35.65 -15.19
N GLU A 31 -34.19 36.16 -16.02
CA GLU A 31 -35.59 36.32 -15.61
C GLU A 31 -36.02 34.95 -15.11
N LYS A 32 -36.11 34.79 -13.78
CA LYS A 32 -36.89 33.73 -13.16
C LYS A 32 -38.34 34.03 -13.50
N LYS A 33 -38.74 33.70 -14.73
CA LYS A 33 -40.13 33.35 -14.97
C LYS A 33 -40.32 32.05 -14.22
N ASP A 34 -41.01 32.12 -13.10
CA ASP A 34 -41.60 30.94 -12.49
C ASP A 34 -42.52 30.35 -13.56
N LEU A 35 -41.96 29.42 -14.34
CA LEU A 35 -42.73 28.60 -15.25
C LEU A 35 -43.71 27.86 -14.36
N ASP A 36 -45.00 28.11 -14.56
CA ASP A 36 -46.07 27.38 -13.92
C ASP A 36 -46.01 25.93 -14.43
N VAL A 37 -45.20 25.12 -13.74
CA VAL A 37 -44.98 23.71 -14.09
C VAL A 37 -46.11 22.91 -13.47
N ASP A 38 -46.93 22.33 -14.33
CA ASP A 38 -47.94 21.37 -13.91
C ASP A 38 -47.28 20.11 -13.32
N GLU A 39 -47.22 20.04 -11.99
CA GLU A 39 -46.69 18.90 -11.23
C GLU A 39 -47.51 17.61 -11.44
N SER A 40 -48.72 17.70 -12.01
CA SER A 40 -49.54 16.53 -12.34
C SER A 40 -49.19 15.92 -13.70
N SER A 41 -48.38 16.60 -14.52
CA SER A 41 -47.93 16.09 -15.81
C SER A 41 -47.16 14.78 -15.66
N ALA A 42 -47.49 13.80 -16.50
CA ALA A 42 -46.82 12.51 -16.53
C ALA A 42 -45.29 12.63 -16.71
N VAL A 43 -44.83 13.65 -17.45
CA VAL A 43 -43.41 13.92 -17.62
C VAL A 43 -42.79 14.37 -16.30
N ILE A 44 -43.38 15.34 -15.61
CA ILE A 44 -42.86 15.84 -14.33
C ILE A 44 -42.83 14.71 -13.29
N GLN A 45 -43.89 13.92 -13.19
CA GLN A 45 -43.92 12.75 -12.31
C GLN A 45 -42.82 11.73 -12.62
N ALA A 46 -42.56 11.45 -13.91
CA ALA A 46 -41.45 10.59 -14.30
C ALA A 46 -40.09 11.16 -13.88
N PHE A 47 -39.86 12.46 -14.07
CA PHE A 47 -38.63 13.11 -13.61
C PHE A 47 -38.51 13.14 -12.07
N ARG A 48 -39.62 13.19 -11.32
CA ARG A 48 -39.59 13.03 -9.85
C ARG A 48 -39.16 11.63 -9.43
N ILE A 49 -39.55 10.59 -10.17
CA ILE A 49 -39.09 9.21 -9.93
C ILE A 49 -37.59 9.10 -10.22
N PHE A 50 -37.16 9.59 -11.39
CA PHE A 50 -35.73 9.59 -11.75
C PHE A 50 -34.88 10.39 -10.75
N GLN A 51 -35.38 11.53 -10.27
CA GLN A 51 -34.71 12.31 -9.24
C GLN A 51 -34.49 11.48 -7.97
N LYS A 52 -35.53 10.83 -7.44
CA LYS A 52 -35.42 9.99 -6.24
C LYS A 52 -34.42 8.84 -6.41
N GLU A 53 -34.41 8.20 -7.58
CA GLU A 53 -33.47 7.13 -7.88
C GLU A 53 -32.03 7.65 -7.95
N LEU A 54 -31.80 8.76 -8.65
CA LEU A 54 -30.48 9.38 -8.77
C LEU A 54 -29.95 9.88 -7.42
N ASP A 55 -30.79 10.51 -6.61
CA ASP A 55 -30.44 11.00 -5.28
C ASP A 55 -30.06 9.82 -4.36
N SER A 56 -30.90 8.78 -4.32
CA SER A 56 -30.61 7.56 -3.54
C SER A 56 -29.29 6.91 -3.96
N ARG A 57 -29.02 6.85 -5.28
CA ARG A 57 -27.79 6.32 -5.84
C ARG A 57 -26.57 7.17 -5.45
N ASN A 58 -26.68 8.49 -5.54
CA ASN A 58 -25.61 9.42 -5.20
C ASN A 58 -25.31 9.37 -3.70
N ASP A 59 -26.34 9.33 -2.86
CA ASP A 59 -26.18 9.21 -1.40
C ASP A 59 -25.47 7.91 -1.03
N ARG A 60 -25.82 6.79 -1.68
CA ARG A 60 -25.09 5.52 -1.51
C ARG A 60 -23.64 5.65 -1.95
N ASN A 61 -23.39 6.23 -3.11
CA ASN A 61 -22.03 6.43 -3.60
C ASN A 61 -21.19 7.23 -2.60
N GLU A 62 -21.73 8.30 -2.01
CA GLU A 62 -21.04 9.09 -0.99
C GLU A 62 -20.76 8.29 0.29
N ARG A 63 -21.68 7.42 0.72
CA ARG A 63 -21.43 6.50 1.85
C ARG A 63 -20.29 5.52 1.54
N ILE A 64 -20.27 4.96 0.33
CA ILE A 64 -19.21 4.05 -0.14
C ILE A 64 -17.86 4.79 -0.21
N VAL A 65 -17.82 6.01 -0.73
CA VAL A 65 -16.59 6.82 -0.79
C VAL A 65 -16.04 7.09 0.61
N LYS A 66 -16.91 7.40 1.59
CA LYS A 66 -16.49 7.59 2.99
C LYS A 66 -15.89 6.31 3.58
N LEU A 67 -16.56 5.17 3.43
CA LEU A 67 -16.04 3.87 3.88
C LEU A 67 -14.70 3.53 3.23
N SER A 68 -14.60 3.70 1.91
CA SER A 68 -13.37 3.52 1.13
C SER A 68 -12.22 4.37 1.66
N ARG A 69 -12.49 5.64 1.96
CA ARG A 69 -11.48 6.56 2.49
C ARG A 69 -10.96 6.12 3.86
N ASP A 70 -11.86 5.69 4.75
CA ASP A 70 -11.48 5.16 6.06
C ASP A 70 -10.66 3.88 5.91
N ILE A 71 -11.05 2.99 4.99
CA ILE A 71 -10.30 1.76 4.69
C ILE A 71 -8.88 2.08 4.21
N THR A 72 -8.72 3.05 3.31
CA THR A 72 -7.39 3.50 2.87
C THR A 72 -6.56 4.00 4.05
N ILE A 73 -7.15 4.80 4.96
CA ILE A 73 -6.42 5.36 6.10
C ILE A 73 -5.95 4.26 7.05
N GLU A 74 -6.83 3.33 7.41
CA GLU A 74 -6.48 2.24 8.32
C GLU A 74 -5.51 1.24 7.68
N SER A 75 -5.67 0.93 6.39
CA SER A 75 -4.72 0.07 5.67
C SER A 75 -3.32 0.67 5.64
N LYS A 76 -3.19 2.00 5.44
CA LYS A 76 -1.90 2.71 5.58
C LYS A 76 -1.32 2.58 6.97
N ARG A 77 -2.14 2.77 8.01
CA ARG A 77 -1.69 2.62 9.41
C ARG A 77 -1.18 1.21 9.67
N ILE A 78 -1.83 0.19 9.12
CA ILE A 78 -1.37 -1.20 9.18
C ILE A 78 -0.03 -1.35 8.46
N ILE A 79 0.12 -0.83 7.24
CA ILE A 79 1.41 -0.85 6.50
C ILE A 79 2.54 -0.20 7.32
N PHE A 80 2.30 0.97 7.92
CA PHE A 80 3.28 1.62 8.80
C PHE A 80 3.62 0.77 10.03
N THR A 81 2.62 0.13 10.64
CA THR A 81 2.83 -0.85 11.71
C THR A 81 3.75 -1.99 11.23
N LEU A 82 3.49 -2.57 10.06
CA LEU A 82 4.24 -3.69 9.48
C LEU A 82 5.68 -3.31 9.10
N GLN A 83 5.92 -2.07 8.66
CA GLN A 83 7.27 -1.59 8.32
C GLN A 83 8.23 -1.61 9.53
N ARG A 84 7.71 -1.62 10.77
CA ARG A 84 8.54 -1.73 11.98
C ARG A 84 9.25 -3.07 12.11
N CYS A 85 8.78 -4.11 11.41
CA CYS A 85 9.48 -5.40 11.32
C CYS A 85 10.87 -5.30 10.67
N ALA A 86 11.18 -4.21 9.95
CA ALA A 86 12.52 -3.96 9.43
C ALA A 86 13.52 -3.46 10.50
N GLY A 87 13.02 -3.11 11.69
CA GLY A 87 13.80 -2.62 12.83
C GLY A 87 14.17 -3.71 13.84
N LEU A 88 14.31 -3.30 15.11
CA LEU A 88 14.65 -4.17 16.24
C LEU A 88 13.42 -4.70 16.99
N GLU A 89 12.21 -4.34 16.56
CA GLU A 89 10.98 -4.77 17.21
C GLU A 89 10.72 -6.27 17.00
N ASP A 90 10.10 -6.89 17.99
CA ASP A 90 9.67 -8.28 17.89
C ASP A 90 8.57 -8.40 16.82
N LYS A 91 8.91 -9.13 15.76
CA LYS A 91 8.05 -9.40 14.61
C LYS A 91 6.70 -10.00 15.04
N GLU A 92 6.67 -10.87 16.04
CA GLU A 92 5.42 -11.51 16.48
C GLU A 92 4.47 -10.50 17.11
N VAL A 93 4.99 -9.57 17.93
CA VAL A 93 4.21 -8.50 18.55
C VAL A 93 3.62 -7.58 17.47
N VAL A 94 4.43 -7.16 16.50
CA VAL A 94 4.00 -6.29 15.40
C VAL A 94 2.91 -6.97 14.56
N LEU A 95 3.06 -8.26 14.27
CA LEU A 95 2.07 -9.02 13.49
C LEU A 95 0.75 -9.19 14.25
N ASN A 96 0.79 -9.46 15.56
CA ASN A 96 -0.42 -9.55 16.38
C ASN A 96 -1.15 -8.20 16.45
N GLU A 97 -0.42 -7.08 16.58
CA GLU A 97 -1.02 -5.73 16.52
C GLU A 97 -1.69 -5.47 15.16
N ALA A 98 -1.01 -5.83 14.06
CA ALA A 98 -1.58 -5.69 12.72
C ALA A 98 -2.84 -6.55 12.54
N LEU A 99 -2.84 -7.78 13.07
CA LEU A 99 -4.00 -8.69 13.01
C LEU A 99 -5.22 -8.07 13.70
N MET A 100 -5.05 -7.52 14.92
CA MET A 100 -6.14 -6.83 15.62
C MET A 100 -6.70 -5.65 14.81
N LYS A 101 -5.83 -4.89 14.14
CA LYS A 101 -6.26 -3.79 13.26
C LYS A 101 -7.01 -4.29 12.03
N PHE A 102 -6.61 -5.42 11.44
CA PHE A 102 -7.36 -6.04 10.34
C PHE A 102 -8.76 -6.51 10.79
N GLU A 103 -8.88 -7.12 11.97
CA GLU A 103 -10.17 -7.56 12.50
C GLU A 103 -11.12 -6.38 12.73
N GLU A 104 -10.61 -5.28 13.30
CA GLU A 104 -11.39 -4.06 13.49
C GLU A 104 -11.77 -3.42 12.15
N LEU A 105 -10.85 -3.35 11.19
CA LEU A 105 -11.11 -2.84 9.84
C LEU A 105 -12.20 -3.66 9.12
N TYR A 106 -12.15 -4.99 9.27
CA TYR A 106 -13.12 -5.91 8.72
C TYR A 106 -14.53 -5.66 9.27
N LYS A 107 -14.66 -5.59 10.61
CA LYS A 107 -15.95 -5.39 11.29
C LYS A 107 -16.51 -3.99 11.09
N SER A 108 -15.67 -2.96 11.22
CA SER A 108 -16.13 -1.57 11.28
C SER A 108 -16.30 -0.91 9.91
N LYS A 109 -15.59 -1.39 8.86
CA LYS A 109 -15.61 -0.76 7.53
C LYS A 109 -16.01 -1.70 6.41
N PHE A 110 -15.37 -2.87 6.29
CA PHE A 110 -15.68 -3.76 5.17
C PHE A 110 -17.05 -4.42 5.29
N PHE A 111 -17.49 -4.80 6.49
CA PHE A 111 -18.84 -5.34 6.68
C PHE A 111 -19.93 -4.31 6.31
N PRO A 112 -19.90 -3.05 6.79
CA PRO A 112 -20.81 -2.01 6.30
C PRO A 112 -20.71 -1.76 4.79
N LEU A 113 -19.50 -1.81 4.21
CA LEU A 113 -19.31 -1.67 2.77
C LEU A 113 -20.00 -2.82 2.00
N ALA A 114 -19.87 -4.06 2.48
CA ALA A 114 -20.56 -5.21 1.90
C ALA A 114 -22.09 -5.04 1.94
N LEU A 115 -22.63 -4.46 3.02
CA LEU A 115 -24.06 -4.17 3.14
C LEU A 115 -24.52 -3.08 2.15
N GLU A 116 -23.73 -2.03 1.93
CA GLU A 116 -24.06 -0.99 0.93
C GLU A 116 -24.04 -1.53 -0.51
N LEU A 117 -23.24 -2.56 -0.77
CA LEU A 117 -23.13 -3.21 -2.08
C LEU A 117 -24.14 -4.36 -2.26
N ASP A 118 -24.82 -4.81 -1.21
CA ASP A 118 -25.78 -5.92 -1.28
C ASP A 118 -26.93 -5.59 -2.25
N GLY A 119 -27.21 -6.52 -3.16
CA GLY A 119 -28.21 -6.35 -4.21
C GLY A 119 -27.93 -5.24 -5.23
N GLN A 120 -26.72 -4.68 -5.28
CA GLN A 120 -26.30 -3.69 -6.27
C GLN A 120 -25.37 -4.30 -7.31
N ASP A 121 -25.23 -3.66 -8.49
CA ASP A 121 -24.13 -3.95 -9.40
C ASP A 121 -22.83 -3.37 -8.82
N PRO A 122 -21.85 -4.19 -8.41
CA PRO A 122 -20.65 -3.67 -7.78
C PRO A 122 -19.76 -2.87 -8.75
N TYR A 123 -19.82 -3.14 -10.05
CA TYR A 123 -19.02 -2.42 -11.05
C TYR A 123 -19.48 -0.97 -11.21
N GLN A 124 -20.74 -0.68 -10.92
CA GLN A 124 -21.28 0.68 -10.88
C GLN A 124 -20.61 1.53 -9.80
N TYR A 125 -20.28 0.93 -8.66
CA TYR A 125 -19.66 1.59 -7.51
C TYR A 125 -18.17 1.31 -7.36
N LEU A 126 -17.57 0.51 -8.24
CA LEU A 126 -16.16 0.08 -8.17
C LEU A 126 -15.22 1.26 -8.00
N ARG A 127 -15.43 2.37 -8.73
CA ARG A 127 -14.59 3.57 -8.61
C ARG A 127 -14.62 4.19 -7.22
N ALA A 128 -15.71 4.05 -6.47
CA ALA A 128 -15.85 4.62 -5.14
C ALA A 128 -15.04 3.83 -4.09
N PHE A 129 -15.06 2.49 -4.16
CA PHE A 129 -14.36 1.64 -3.18
C PHE A 129 -12.98 1.13 -3.61
N SER A 130 -12.65 1.25 -4.90
CA SER A 130 -11.36 0.83 -5.48
C SER A 130 -10.13 1.34 -4.70
N PRO A 131 -10.03 2.63 -4.31
CA PRO A 131 -8.87 3.11 -3.54
C PRO A 131 -8.69 2.42 -2.19
N GLY A 132 -9.78 2.19 -1.44
CA GLY A 132 -9.74 1.44 -0.19
C GLY A 132 -9.35 -0.02 -0.41
N LEU A 133 -9.90 -0.64 -1.44
CA LEU A 133 -9.65 -2.04 -1.77
C LEU A 133 -8.18 -2.28 -2.17
N GLN A 134 -7.60 -1.43 -3.02
CA GLN A 134 -6.19 -1.56 -3.44
C GLN A 134 -5.23 -1.44 -2.24
N GLU A 135 -5.45 -0.45 -1.37
CA GLU A 135 -4.63 -0.25 -0.17
C GLU A 135 -4.76 -1.41 0.83
N TYR A 136 -5.96 -1.97 0.96
CA TYR A 136 -6.17 -3.17 1.77
C TYR A 136 -5.42 -4.38 1.21
N VAL A 137 -5.48 -4.60 -0.11
CA VAL A 137 -4.71 -5.66 -0.77
C VAL A 137 -3.22 -5.48 -0.53
N GLU A 138 -2.71 -4.25 -0.64
CA GLU A 138 -1.32 -3.92 -0.34
C GLU A 138 -0.94 -4.30 1.10
N ALA A 139 -1.73 -3.85 2.08
CA ALA A 139 -1.52 -4.12 3.50
C ALA A 139 -1.57 -5.63 3.81
N LEU A 140 -2.60 -6.33 3.32
CA LEU A 140 -2.80 -7.75 3.57
C LEU A 140 -1.70 -8.58 2.90
N THR A 141 -1.31 -8.23 1.68
CA THR A 141 -0.20 -8.89 0.98
C THR A 141 1.11 -8.70 1.74
N PHE A 142 1.34 -7.52 2.29
CA PHE A 142 2.54 -7.27 3.10
C PHE A 142 2.54 -8.09 4.40
N PHE A 143 1.42 -8.15 5.09
CA PHE A 143 1.25 -8.99 6.27
C PHE A 143 1.56 -10.47 5.97
N HIS A 144 0.97 -11.01 4.90
CA HIS A 144 1.22 -12.39 4.47
C HIS A 144 2.70 -12.63 4.11
N TYR A 145 3.32 -11.74 3.34
CA TYR A 145 4.75 -11.84 3.04
C TYR A 145 5.61 -11.83 4.31
N LEU A 146 5.24 -11.04 5.31
CA LEU A 146 5.98 -11.03 6.57
C LEU A 146 5.87 -12.38 7.28
N LEU A 147 4.71 -13.05 7.25
CA LEU A 147 4.49 -14.37 7.83
C LEU A 147 5.36 -15.45 7.18
N ASP A 148 5.18 -15.70 5.88
CA ASP A 148 5.68 -16.91 5.22
C ASP A 148 6.55 -16.66 3.97
N LYS A 149 6.82 -15.38 3.66
CA LYS A 149 7.59 -14.93 2.48
C LYS A 149 6.91 -15.24 1.13
N ASN A 150 5.61 -15.50 1.14
CA ASN A 150 4.82 -15.75 -0.08
C ASN A 150 3.86 -14.58 -0.38
N LEU A 151 3.40 -14.55 -1.63
CA LEU A 151 2.33 -13.67 -2.06
C LEU A 151 0.98 -14.31 -1.73
N ILE A 152 0.06 -13.56 -1.13
CA ILE A 152 -1.32 -14.02 -0.94
C ILE A 152 -2.04 -14.14 -2.29
N ASN A 153 -2.75 -15.23 -2.53
CA ASN A 153 -3.55 -15.41 -3.75
C ASN A 153 -4.89 -14.64 -3.68
N ILE A 154 -5.46 -14.29 -4.84
CA ILE A 154 -6.70 -13.51 -4.90
C ILE A 154 -7.89 -14.22 -4.24
N GLU A 155 -7.93 -15.56 -4.30
CA GLU A 155 -9.00 -16.36 -3.69
C GLU A 155 -9.03 -16.21 -2.18
N ARG A 156 -7.86 -16.22 -1.53
CA ARG A 156 -7.75 -16.01 -0.09
C ARG A 156 -8.16 -14.59 0.30
N VAL A 157 -7.81 -13.58 -0.51
CA VAL A 157 -8.32 -12.21 -0.31
C VAL A 157 -9.84 -12.16 -0.45
N ARG A 158 -10.42 -12.90 -1.41
CA ARG A 158 -11.88 -12.98 -1.59
C ARG A 158 -12.58 -13.63 -0.41
N SER A 159 -12.03 -14.73 0.12
CA SER A 159 -12.54 -15.36 1.35
C SER A 159 -12.51 -14.38 2.53
N HIS A 160 -11.47 -13.55 2.62
CA HIS A 160 -11.37 -12.50 3.63
C HIS A 160 -12.36 -11.35 3.46
N LEU A 161 -13.10 -11.28 2.35
CA LEU A 161 -14.09 -10.24 2.05
C LEU A 161 -15.50 -10.83 1.84
N THR A 162 -15.74 -12.01 2.43
CA THR A 162 -17.04 -12.69 2.45
C THR A 162 -17.54 -12.77 3.88
N PHE A 163 -18.76 -12.31 4.13
CA PHE A 163 -19.30 -12.10 5.45
C PHE A 163 -20.61 -12.87 5.64
N PRO A 164 -20.84 -13.52 6.78
CA PRO A 164 -22.14 -14.09 7.08
C PRO A 164 -23.18 -12.97 7.22
N ARG A 165 -24.34 -13.17 6.62
CA ARG A 165 -25.50 -12.31 6.77
C ARG A 165 -26.06 -12.58 8.16
N ILE A 166 -25.73 -11.72 9.12
CA ILE A 166 -26.35 -11.78 10.44
C ILE A 166 -27.83 -11.38 10.24
N ALA A 167 -28.72 -12.38 10.27
CA ALA A 167 -30.15 -12.12 10.39
C ALA A 167 -30.35 -11.39 11.71
N SER A 168 -30.90 -10.18 11.66
CA SER A 168 -31.19 -9.39 12.84
C SER A 168 -32.20 -10.10 13.74
N HIS A 169 -31.72 -10.85 14.73
CA HIS A 169 -32.44 -11.11 15.98
C HIS A 169 -31.44 -11.26 17.14
N SER A 170 -31.67 -10.42 18.17
CA SER A 170 -31.17 -10.50 19.55
C SER A 170 -29.64 -10.54 19.75
N PHE A 171 -29.03 -9.36 19.87
CA PHE A 171 -27.89 -9.19 20.77
C PHE A 171 -28.45 -9.18 22.21
N GLU A 172 -28.49 -10.34 22.86
CA GLU A 172 -28.43 -10.38 24.32
C GLU A 172 -26.96 -10.35 24.73
N GLN A 173 -26.66 -9.45 25.66
CA GLN A 173 -25.36 -9.30 26.30
C GLN A 173 -25.12 -10.49 27.22
N GLU A 174 -24.04 -11.25 27.00
CA GLU A 174 -23.44 -12.04 28.08
C GLU A 174 -22.02 -11.55 28.37
N THR A 175 -21.82 -11.21 29.64
CA THR A 175 -20.57 -10.79 30.28
C THR A 175 -19.77 -12.01 30.78
N PRO A 176 -18.48 -11.84 31.13
CA PRO A 176 -17.48 -12.91 31.06
C PRO A 176 -17.39 -13.72 32.35
N SER A 177 -17.16 -15.04 32.25
CA SER A 177 -16.77 -15.86 33.41
C SER A 177 -15.92 -17.08 33.03
N THR A 178 -14.78 -17.16 33.73
CA THR A 178 -14.06 -18.37 34.18
C THR A 178 -12.96 -18.96 33.30
N VAL A 179 -11.74 -18.54 33.67
CA VAL A 179 -10.45 -19.24 33.50
C VAL A 179 -10.53 -20.69 33.97
N LYS A 180 -10.06 -21.63 33.13
CA LYS A 180 -9.47 -22.90 33.61
C LYS A 180 -8.21 -23.25 32.79
N SER A 181 -7.08 -23.27 33.49
CA SER A 181 -5.80 -23.82 33.06
C SER A 181 -5.90 -25.30 32.73
N ILE A 182 -5.25 -25.74 31.64
CA ILE A 182 -4.68 -27.09 31.52
C ILE A 182 -3.33 -27.01 30.79
N ASN A 183 -2.35 -27.70 31.37
CA ASN A 183 -0.94 -27.76 31.01
C ASN A 183 -0.68 -28.47 29.67
N THR A 184 0.39 -28.04 29.01
CA THR A 184 1.06 -28.65 27.84
C THR A 184 1.67 -30.02 28.21
N PRO A 185 1.92 -30.90 27.22
CA PRO A 185 3.28 -30.93 26.65
C PRO A 185 3.37 -31.10 25.12
N HIS A 186 4.33 -30.36 24.55
CA HIS A 186 5.09 -30.53 23.30
C HIS A 186 4.61 -31.55 22.24
N THR A 187 4.20 -31.06 21.06
CA THR A 187 4.94 -31.14 19.77
C THR A 187 4.09 -30.57 18.62
N ASN A 188 4.75 -29.95 17.64
CA ASN A 188 4.25 -29.25 16.42
C ASN A 188 3.69 -27.83 16.63
N MET A 189 4.61 -26.85 16.64
CA MET A 189 4.32 -25.42 16.57
C MET A 189 4.24 -24.92 15.11
N ASP A 190 3.26 -24.04 14.89
CA ASP A 190 3.24 -22.91 13.95
C ASP A 190 2.78 -23.15 12.49
N LYS A 191 1.48 -23.46 12.32
CA LYS A 191 0.70 -23.06 11.12
C LYS A 191 -0.70 -22.54 11.42
N GLU A 192 -1.32 -22.93 12.53
CA GLU A 192 -2.72 -22.53 12.82
C GLU A 192 -2.86 -21.12 13.41
N LYS A 193 -1.84 -20.60 14.11
CA LYS A 193 -1.93 -19.30 14.82
C LYS A 193 -2.20 -18.08 13.93
N TYR A 194 -1.84 -18.16 12.64
CA TYR A 194 -2.03 -17.09 11.65
C TYR A 194 -3.00 -17.48 10.52
N SER A 195 -3.74 -18.57 10.72
CA SER A 195 -4.80 -19.04 9.84
C SER A 195 -6.09 -18.26 10.13
N TRP A 196 -6.11 -16.97 9.83
CA TRP A 196 -7.36 -16.21 9.92
C TRP A 196 -8.31 -16.66 8.79
N HIS A 197 -9.38 -17.35 9.18
CA HIS A 197 -10.47 -17.75 8.31
C HIS A 197 -11.79 -17.32 8.98
N PRO A 198 -12.54 -16.35 8.43
CA PRO A 198 -13.94 -16.21 8.79
C PRO A 198 -14.65 -17.45 8.22
N GLY A 199 -15.27 -18.24 9.11
CA GLY A 199 -15.70 -19.61 8.81
C GLY A 199 -16.70 -19.76 7.66
N GLY A 200 -16.71 -20.95 7.06
CA GLY A 200 -17.72 -21.43 6.12
C GLY A 200 -17.36 -22.81 5.58
N SER A 201 -18.07 -23.85 6.04
CA SER A 201 -18.01 -25.24 5.59
C SER A 201 -18.67 -25.42 4.22
N ASN A 202 -18.09 -26.27 3.37
CA ASN A 202 -18.58 -26.61 2.04
C ASN A 202 -20.00 -27.22 2.05
N ASP A 203 -21.00 -26.52 1.53
CA ASP A 203 -22.19 -27.16 0.93
C ASP A 203 -22.81 -26.28 -0.19
N GLU A 204 -22.58 -26.67 -1.45
CA GLU A 204 -22.44 -25.75 -2.59
C GLU A 204 -23.73 -25.43 -3.39
N SER A 205 -24.93 -25.65 -2.85
CA SER A 205 -26.15 -25.53 -3.70
C SER A 205 -27.36 -24.80 -3.14
N SER A 206 -27.32 -24.28 -1.90
CA SER A 206 -28.44 -23.50 -1.32
C SER A 206 -28.06 -22.17 -0.63
N GLU A 207 -26.79 -21.76 -0.63
CA GLU A 207 -26.26 -20.74 0.31
C GLU A 207 -26.17 -19.28 -0.20
N LEU A 208 -26.54 -18.96 -1.45
CA LEU A 208 -26.25 -17.61 -2.00
C LEU A 208 -26.99 -16.43 -1.33
N LYS A 209 -27.91 -16.68 -0.39
CA LYS A 209 -28.66 -15.64 0.35
C LYS A 209 -28.13 -15.37 1.77
N SER A 210 -27.22 -16.20 2.28
CA SER A 210 -26.74 -16.14 3.67
C SER A 210 -25.43 -15.35 3.83
N HIS A 211 -24.87 -14.77 2.76
CA HIS A 211 -23.62 -14.02 2.82
C HIS A 211 -23.72 -12.70 2.07
N VAL A 212 -22.96 -11.70 2.53
CA VAL A 212 -22.69 -10.45 1.80
C VAL A 212 -21.19 -10.39 1.51
N LEU A 213 -20.77 -9.73 0.43
CA LEU A 213 -19.37 -9.70 0.02
C LEU A 213 -18.95 -8.36 -0.57
N VAL A 214 -17.65 -8.07 -0.50
CA VAL A 214 -17.02 -7.00 -1.27
C VAL A 214 -16.24 -7.66 -2.41
N PRO A 215 -16.61 -7.42 -3.69
CA PRO A 215 -15.95 -8.09 -4.80
C PRO A 215 -14.55 -7.54 -5.01
N ILE A 216 -13.64 -8.44 -5.37
CA ILE A 216 -12.27 -8.10 -5.74
C ILE A 216 -12.02 -8.46 -7.21
N PRO A 217 -12.21 -7.50 -8.14
CA PRO A 217 -11.82 -7.68 -9.52
C PRO A 217 -10.30 -7.96 -9.63
N PRO A 218 -9.86 -8.80 -10.57
CA PRO A 218 -8.44 -9.10 -10.76
C PRO A 218 -7.57 -7.84 -10.95
N SER A 219 -8.10 -6.81 -11.62
CA SER A 219 -7.39 -5.54 -11.81
C SER A 219 -7.06 -4.85 -10.48
N GLU A 220 -7.98 -4.84 -9.52
CA GLU A 220 -7.79 -4.19 -8.21
C GLU A 220 -6.76 -4.94 -7.37
N TYR A 221 -6.82 -6.28 -7.39
CA TYR A 221 -5.80 -7.11 -6.76
C TYR A 221 -4.41 -6.83 -7.35
N MET A 222 -4.30 -6.81 -8.69
CA MET A 222 -3.02 -6.55 -9.36
C MET A 222 -2.46 -5.15 -9.03
N LEU A 223 -3.32 -4.14 -8.93
CA LEU A 223 -2.91 -2.78 -8.56
C LEU A 223 -2.40 -2.72 -7.12
N GLY A 224 -3.09 -3.34 -6.16
CA GLY A 224 -2.60 -3.44 -4.77
C GLY A 224 -1.29 -4.22 -4.64
N VAL A 225 -1.12 -5.32 -5.39
CA VAL A 225 0.17 -6.05 -5.45
C VAL A 225 1.27 -5.19 -6.07
N ALA A 226 0.95 -4.35 -7.04
CA ALA A 226 1.92 -3.44 -7.63
C ALA A 226 2.43 -2.43 -6.58
N ASP A 227 1.54 -1.85 -5.78
CA ASP A 227 1.92 -0.90 -4.72
C ASP A 227 2.69 -1.56 -3.58
N PHE A 228 2.31 -2.79 -3.20
CA PHE A 228 3.04 -3.62 -2.24
C PHE A 228 4.53 -3.76 -2.56
N THR A 229 4.92 -3.78 -3.84
CA THR A 229 6.34 -3.83 -4.23
C THR A 229 7.13 -2.58 -3.81
N GLY A 230 6.45 -1.44 -3.68
CA GLY A 230 7.01 -0.21 -3.11
C GLY A 230 7.30 -0.36 -1.62
N GLU A 231 6.41 -1.01 -0.88
CA GLU A 231 6.60 -1.28 0.56
C GLU A 231 7.68 -2.33 0.81
N LEU A 232 7.80 -3.34 -0.07
CA LEU A 232 8.94 -4.25 -0.08
C LEU A 232 10.27 -3.51 -0.29
N MET A 233 10.33 -2.60 -1.26
CA MET A 233 11.52 -1.78 -1.48
C MET A 233 11.87 -0.97 -0.22
N ARG A 234 10.90 -0.29 0.41
CA ARG A 234 11.14 0.47 1.65
C ARG A 234 11.72 -0.41 2.74
N MET A 235 11.11 -1.58 2.98
CA MET A 235 11.59 -2.55 3.96
C MET A 235 13.01 -3.01 3.65
N ALA A 236 13.32 -3.36 2.39
CA ALA A 236 14.66 -3.78 2.01
C ALA A 236 15.71 -2.70 2.33
N ILE A 237 15.45 -1.43 1.97
CA ILE A 237 16.37 -0.33 2.27
C ILE A 237 16.53 -0.10 3.78
N ASN A 238 15.46 -0.21 4.56
CA ASN A 238 15.52 -0.10 6.02
C ASN A 238 16.36 -1.24 6.64
N CYS A 239 16.17 -2.48 6.17
CA CYS A 239 16.95 -3.64 6.59
C CYS A 239 18.45 -3.48 6.28
N VAL A 240 18.81 -2.90 5.12
CA VAL A 240 20.21 -2.57 4.79
C VAL A 240 20.80 -1.64 5.86
N GLY A 241 20.06 -0.60 6.27
CA GLY A 241 20.47 0.32 7.34
C GLY A 241 20.64 -0.37 8.70
N ALA A 242 19.78 -1.36 8.99
CA ALA A 242 19.83 -2.17 10.21
C ALA A 242 20.88 -3.31 10.16
N ARG A 243 21.69 -3.40 9.11
CA ARG A 243 22.70 -4.46 8.87
C ARG A 243 22.14 -5.87 8.69
N ASP A 244 20.87 -6.01 8.32
CA ASP A 244 20.32 -7.28 7.88
C ASP A 244 20.69 -7.53 6.41
N LEU A 245 21.54 -8.54 6.19
CA LEU A 245 22.06 -8.91 4.88
C LEU A 245 21.18 -9.94 4.15
N LYS A 246 20.22 -10.58 4.84
CA LYS A 246 19.39 -11.65 4.27
C LYS A 246 18.11 -11.10 3.65
N THR A 247 17.39 -10.24 4.37
CA THR A 247 16.08 -9.73 3.92
C THR A 247 16.14 -8.99 2.58
N PRO A 248 17.11 -8.10 2.30
CA PRO A 248 17.19 -7.42 1.00
C PRO A 248 17.28 -8.39 -0.19
N SER A 249 18.00 -9.50 -0.03
CA SER A 249 18.12 -10.54 -1.06
C SER A 249 16.80 -11.30 -1.29
N LEU A 250 16.08 -11.62 -0.21
CA LEU A 250 14.75 -12.24 -0.30
C LEU A 250 13.74 -11.32 -0.99
N VAL A 251 13.71 -10.06 -0.59
CA VAL A 251 12.86 -9.04 -1.21
C VAL A 251 13.17 -8.90 -2.70
N LEU A 252 14.46 -8.84 -3.05
CA LEU A 252 14.89 -8.71 -4.43
C LEU A 252 14.37 -9.86 -5.31
N ASN A 253 14.47 -11.10 -4.83
CA ASN A 253 14.01 -12.26 -5.57
C ASN A 253 12.49 -12.21 -5.83
N LEU A 254 11.70 -11.87 -4.80
CA LEU A 254 10.25 -11.73 -4.98
C LEU A 254 9.90 -10.59 -5.95
N MET A 255 10.53 -9.43 -5.80
CA MET A 255 10.29 -8.29 -6.70
C MET A 255 10.64 -8.61 -8.16
N ARG A 256 11.68 -9.42 -8.41
CA ARG A 256 12.01 -9.90 -9.76
C ARG A 256 10.90 -10.77 -10.34
N VAL A 257 10.39 -11.73 -9.56
CA VAL A 257 9.29 -12.61 -9.99
C VAL A 257 8.05 -11.78 -10.33
N ILE A 258 7.68 -10.83 -9.46
CA ILE A 258 6.51 -9.95 -9.69
C ILE A 258 6.75 -9.08 -10.94
N ASN A 259 7.90 -8.42 -11.06
CA ASN A 259 8.20 -7.57 -12.22
C ASN A 259 8.20 -8.35 -13.53
N SER A 260 8.77 -9.57 -13.56
CA SER A 260 8.71 -10.44 -14.74
C SER A 260 7.28 -10.83 -15.10
N ALA A 261 6.45 -11.21 -14.13
CA ALA A 261 5.04 -11.52 -14.36
C ALA A 261 4.28 -10.29 -14.91
N PHE A 262 4.50 -9.11 -14.33
CA PHE A 262 3.82 -7.89 -14.73
C PHE A 262 4.18 -7.43 -16.15
N ASN A 263 5.43 -7.62 -16.56
CA ASN A 263 5.88 -7.32 -17.92
C ASN A 263 5.37 -8.33 -18.97
N ASN A 264 4.99 -9.54 -18.55
CA ASN A 264 4.41 -10.54 -19.45
C ASN A 264 2.92 -10.29 -19.73
N PHE A 265 2.23 -9.45 -18.96
CA PHE A 265 0.86 -9.09 -19.27
C PHE A 265 0.80 -8.16 -20.48
N GLY A 266 0.06 -8.57 -21.51
CA GLY A 266 -0.11 -7.80 -22.74
C GLY A 266 -1.05 -6.59 -22.58
N ASN A 267 -2.30 -6.73 -23.02
CA ASN A 267 -3.28 -5.65 -23.09
C ASN A 267 -3.78 -5.21 -21.69
N ILE A 268 -2.93 -4.51 -20.93
CA ILE A 268 -3.23 -4.05 -19.57
C ILE A 268 -3.78 -2.61 -19.51
N PRO A 269 -4.60 -2.27 -18.50
CA PRO A 269 -5.04 -0.91 -18.23
C PRO A 269 -3.87 0.07 -18.09
N ARG A 270 -4.11 1.34 -18.45
CA ARG A 270 -3.09 2.41 -18.37
C ARG A 270 -2.48 2.53 -16.97
N GLU A 271 -3.31 2.40 -15.95
CA GLU A 271 -2.90 2.51 -14.55
C GLU A 271 -1.92 1.41 -14.15
N LEU A 272 -2.24 0.15 -14.47
CA LEU A 272 -1.36 -0.98 -14.21
C LEU A 272 -0.03 -0.87 -14.97
N ARG A 273 -0.07 -0.35 -16.21
CA ARG A 273 1.14 -0.06 -16.99
C ARG A 273 2.02 0.99 -16.32
N GLN A 274 1.42 2.01 -15.72
CA GLN A 274 2.15 3.02 -14.97
C GLN A 274 2.75 2.45 -13.69
N LYS A 275 2.00 1.64 -12.94
CA LYS A 275 2.48 0.95 -11.75
C LYS A 275 3.62 -0.03 -12.06
N THR A 276 3.55 -0.75 -13.18
CA THR A 276 4.62 -1.64 -13.66
C THR A 276 5.93 -0.87 -13.91
N ARG A 277 5.86 0.33 -14.50
CA ARG A 277 7.04 1.20 -14.67
C ARG A 277 7.64 1.63 -13.33
N VAL A 278 6.81 1.98 -12.35
CA VAL A 278 7.26 2.34 -11.00
C VAL A 278 7.89 1.13 -10.31
N LEU A 279 7.29 -0.06 -10.43
CA LEU A 279 7.84 -1.32 -9.93
C LEU A 279 9.24 -1.59 -10.50
N SER A 280 9.47 -1.42 -11.80
CA SER A 280 10.80 -1.60 -12.38
C SER A 280 11.84 -0.62 -11.79
N GLN A 281 11.45 0.62 -11.49
CA GLN A 281 12.33 1.59 -10.82
C GLN A 281 12.61 1.20 -9.36
N SER A 282 11.59 0.75 -8.63
CA SER A 282 11.72 0.25 -7.26
C SER A 282 12.63 -0.97 -7.20
N LEU A 283 12.48 -1.91 -8.14
CA LEU A 283 13.36 -3.07 -8.28
C LEU A 283 14.82 -2.66 -8.47
N GLN A 284 15.09 -1.70 -9.38
CA GLN A 284 16.45 -1.23 -9.63
C GLN A 284 17.12 -0.64 -8.38
N LYS A 285 16.35 0.01 -7.50
CA LYS A 285 16.87 0.53 -6.23
C LYS A 285 17.29 -0.60 -5.28
N VAL A 286 16.47 -1.64 -5.14
CA VAL A 286 16.80 -2.81 -4.31
C VAL A 286 17.99 -3.58 -4.90
N GLU A 287 18.05 -3.72 -6.23
CA GLU A 287 19.19 -4.35 -6.91
C GLU A 287 20.50 -3.64 -6.63
N ARG A 288 20.52 -2.30 -6.75
CA ARG A 288 21.70 -1.49 -6.44
C ARG A 288 22.12 -1.61 -4.97
N ALA A 289 21.15 -1.67 -4.05
CA ALA A 289 21.43 -1.88 -2.64
C ALA A 289 22.08 -3.26 -2.38
N CYS A 290 21.51 -4.33 -2.95
CA CYS A 290 22.05 -5.69 -2.83
C CYS A 290 23.43 -5.82 -3.48
N TYR A 291 23.63 -5.22 -4.65
CA TYR A 291 24.93 -5.16 -5.33
C TYR A 291 25.98 -4.49 -4.44
N THR A 292 25.66 -3.33 -3.88
CA THR A 292 26.57 -2.57 -3.01
C THR A 292 26.94 -3.37 -1.76
N LEU A 293 25.96 -4.03 -1.15
CA LEU A 293 26.20 -4.93 -0.01
C LEU A 293 27.13 -6.09 -0.40
N ARG A 294 26.91 -6.70 -1.56
CA ARG A 294 27.72 -7.84 -2.02
C ARG A 294 29.17 -7.44 -2.30
N VAL A 295 29.39 -6.32 -2.98
CA VAL A 295 30.73 -5.80 -3.29
C VAL A 295 31.48 -5.49 -1.99
N ARG A 296 30.90 -4.65 -1.12
CA ARG A 296 31.53 -4.29 0.16
C ARG A 296 31.73 -5.48 1.10
N GLY A 297 30.81 -6.44 1.10
CA GLY A 297 30.94 -7.66 1.90
C GLY A 297 31.96 -8.66 1.34
N SER A 298 32.37 -8.53 0.07
CA SER A 298 33.39 -9.37 -0.56
C SER A 298 34.78 -8.70 -0.55
N GLU A 299 34.84 -7.41 -0.23
CA GLU A 299 36.09 -6.68 -0.01
C GLU A 299 36.65 -7.05 1.38
N ILE A 300 37.49 -8.08 1.44
CA ILE A 300 38.44 -8.21 2.57
C ILE A 300 39.48 -7.10 2.36
N PRO A 301 39.69 -6.16 3.30
CA PRO A 301 40.76 -5.20 3.16
C PRO A 301 42.09 -5.96 3.22
N THR A 302 42.71 -6.16 2.07
CA THR A 302 44.01 -6.86 1.96
C THR A 302 45.07 -6.18 2.82
N HIS A 303 44.99 -4.86 3.03
CA HIS A 303 45.90 -4.13 3.91
C HIS A 303 45.69 -4.42 5.41
N MET A 304 44.47 -4.73 5.87
CA MET A 304 44.24 -5.07 7.30
C MET A 304 44.62 -6.51 7.65
N LEU A 305 44.61 -7.43 6.68
CA LEU A 305 45.13 -8.79 6.91
C LEU A 305 46.67 -8.80 6.96
N VAL A 306 47.33 -7.95 6.17
CA VAL A 306 48.79 -7.84 6.20
C VAL A 306 49.25 -7.37 7.59
N ASP A 307 48.61 -6.39 8.23
CA ASP A 307 49.04 -5.94 9.57
C ASP A 307 48.85 -7.01 10.67
N VAL A 308 47.82 -7.85 10.55
CA VAL A 308 47.57 -8.95 11.50
C VAL A 308 48.56 -10.11 11.30
N PHE A 309 48.88 -10.47 10.05
CA PHE A 309 49.87 -11.51 9.76
C PHE A 309 51.32 -11.01 9.91
N THR A 310 51.58 -9.71 9.74
CA THR A 310 52.92 -9.11 9.95
C THR A 310 53.18 -8.87 11.44
N SER A 311 52.15 -8.53 12.24
CA SER A 311 52.29 -8.42 13.71
C SER A 311 52.39 -9.78 14.41
N ALA A 312 51.82 -10.84 13.84
CA ALA A 312 51.96 -12.21 14.37
C ALA A 312 53.30 -12.88 13.97
N GLY A 313 54.00 -12.34 12.96
CA GLY A 313 55.26 -12.86 12.44
C GLY A 313 56.53 -12.30 13.07
N SER A 314 56.44 -11.31 13.98
CA SER A 314 57.61 -10.67 14.60
C SER A 314 57.77 -10.93 16.11
N MET A 315 57.16 -11.99 16.65
CA MET A 315 57.58 -12.52 17.96
C MET A 315 58.71 -13.52 17.77
N SER A 316 59.95 -13.03 17.76
CA SER A 316 61.10 -13.85 18.10
C SER A 316 62.03 -13.12 19.06
N ALA A 317 62.36 -13.84 20.14
CA ALA A 317 63.52 -13.71 21.01
C ALA A 317 63.52 -12.60 22.09
N TYR A 318 63.27 -13.07 23.30
CA TYR A 318 63.84 -12.66 24.59
C TYR A 318 65.10 -11.78 24.54
N ASN A 319 65.14 -10.73 25.36
CA ASN A 319 66.29 -10.41 26.22
C ASN A 319 65.90 -9.46 27.36
N PHE A 320 66.16 -9.90 28.61
CA PHE A 320 66.23 -9.08 29.83
C PHE A 320 67.62 -8.41 29.91
N PRO A 321 67.72 -7.14 30.34
CA PRO A 321 68.49 -6.78 31.55
C PRO A 321 67.77 -5.70 32.39
N ALA A 322 67.67 -5.75 33.72
CA ALA A 322 68.69 -5.63 34.79
C ALA A 322 69.30 -4.22 34.91
N GLU A 323 69.00 -3.58 36.06
CA GLU A 323 69.68 -2.47 36.74
C GLU A 323 69.59 -1.04 36.16
N GLU A 324 68.98 -0.12 36.92
CA GLU A 324 69.70 0.95 37.62
C GLU A 324 68.78 1.64 38.64
N PHE A 325 69.11 1.43 39.92
CA PHE A 325 68.72 2.25 41.05
C PHE A 325 69.67 3.45 41.06
N ASP A 326 69.17 4.68 41.16
CA ASP A 326 69.99 5.79 41.65
C ASP A 326 69.14 6.68 42.57
N GLU A 327 69.34 6.47 43.87
CA GLU A 327 69.07 7.45 44.93
C GLU A 327 70.15 8.51 44.84
N HIS A 328 69.82 9.81 44.87
CA HIS A 328 70.66 10.78 45.58
C HIS A 328 69.78 11.80 46.30
N PHE A 329 70.01 11.85 47.60
CA PHE A 329 69.44 12.71 48.62
C PHE A 329 70.54 13.73 48.96
N ASP A 330 70.26 15.02 48.81
CA ASP A 330 70.65 16.09 49.73
C ASP A 330 69.85 17.38 49.41
#